data_AF-A0A2D5IK84-F1
#
_entry.id   AF-A0A2D5IK84-F1
#
_cell.length_a   1.000
_cell.length_b   1.000
_cell.length_c   1.000
_cell.angle_alpha   90.00
_cell.angle_beta   90.00
_cell.angle_gamma   90.00
#
_symmetry.space_group_name_H-M   'P 1'
#
loop_
_entity.id
_entity.type
_entity.pdbx_description
1 polymer ?
#
loop_
_entity_poly.entity_id
_entity_poly.type
_entity_poly.pdbx_seq_one_letter_code
_entity_poly.pdbx_strand_id
1 'polypeptide(L)'
;MAGRAADQLSFDLQVEVAERMGYRDHAGRRGVEIFMQEYFRHATGVGELTRIFLTALEAIHAKGEPLLDRIFRRRPTVRPDYQVVHNRLSIKTPDAFLQNPLNLLRLFQEALRTGLLIHPDAMRLVSANLHLIDDKMRKDPEAQQIFVDLLLRHGNPERALRRMNELGVLAAFIPEFEPIVAMMQFNMYHSYTVDEHTIQCIRNLAQIEREELVEELPVASSILKQEINRKVIYIALLLHDIGKGQNEDHSVLGAKITRKVAPRLGLSKSDVDTAEWLVRYHLLMSDMAQKRDIADPRTVRDFAKAVQTVKRLDLLTVLTVCDIRGVGPDTWNNWKAALIRALYRQTRRALETGQEALNRETRGTEAKQNLRAALPSWSAKDLKTETGRHYPPYWQGLHVTAHAVFAQLLKNIGEDEIRIDLHPDTDRDATRVCFALVDHPGIFSRLAGALALLGANVVDARSYTSKDGYATAAFWIQDAEGHPYDAARLPRLQQIIEKTLKGEVVARDAIKDKDKIKKRERAFKVPTSITFDNEGSEIYTIIEVDTRDRPGLLFDLTRTLANANVYINSAVIATYGEQVVDSFYVKDMFGLKFHSASKQQSLERKLRDAIESGAQRAVR
;
A
#
# COMPACT_ATOMS: atom_id res chain seq x y z
N MET A 1 -17.17 31.14 4.20
CA MET A 1 -16.85 29.82 3.63
C MET A 1 -18.07 28.92 3.62
N ALA A 2 -18.54 28.37 4.75
CA ALA A 2 -19.67 27.43 4.76
C ALA A 2 -21.08 28.08 4.65
N GLY A 3 -21.21 29.40 4.85
CA GLY A 3 -22.52 30.09 4.85
C GLY A 3 -23.44 29.72 6.02
N ARG A 4 -22.98 28.86 6.92
CA ARG A 4 -23.64 28.38 8.15
C ARG A 4 -22.59 28.00 9.19
N ALA A 5 -23.01 27.86 10.45
CA ALA A 5 -22.17 27.26 11.48
C ALA A 5 -21.80 25.82 11.09
N ALA A 6 -20.50 25.50 11.17
CA ALA A 6 -19.96 24.19 10.84
C ALA A 6 -18.70 23.95 11.68
N ASP A 7 -18.70 22.87 12.47
CA ASP A 7 -17.58 22.46 13.32
C ASP A 7 -16.71 21.37 12.65
N GLN A 8 -16.87 21.18 11.34
CA GLN A 8 -16.11 20.19 10.56
C GLN A 8 -15.21 20.89 9.55
N LEU A 9 -13.91 20.60 9.64
CA LEU A 9 -12.89 21.07 8.71
C LEU A 9 -12.62 20.01 7.63
N SER A 10 -13.46 19.98 6.60
CA SER A 10 -13.30 19.06 5.45
C SER A 10 -12.12 19.46 4.56
N PHE A 11 -11.59 18.52 3.78
CA PHE A 11 -10.41 18.74 2.91
C PHE A 11 -10.51 19.96 1.98
N ASP A 12 -11.69 20.20 1.40
CA ASP A 12 -11.95 21.38 0.56
C ASP A 12 -11.86 22.69 1.36
N LEU A 13 -12.37 22.70 2.59
CA LEU A 13 -12.26 23.85 3.48
C LEU A 13 -10.84 24.06 3.99
N GLN A 14 -10.05 23.00 4.20
CA GLN A 14 -8.66 23.13 4.65
C GLN A 14 -7.83 24.02 3.71
N VAL A 15 -7.99 23.85 2.40
CA VAL A 15 -7.28 24.66 1.39
C VAL A 15 -7.71 26.13 1.47
N GLU A 16 -9.02 26.38 1.56
CA GLU A 16 -9.55 27.75 1.64
C GLU A 16 -9.15 28.46 2.96
N VAL A 17 -9.16 27.73 4.08
CA VAL A 17 -8.68 28.25 5.38
C VAL A 17 -7.20 28.57 5.31
N ALA A 18 -6.38 27.65 4.81
CA ALA A 18 -4.94 27.85 4.72
C ALA A 18 -4.58 29.10 3.92
N GLU A 19 -5.23 29.30 2.76
CA GLU A 19 -5.04 30.49 1.93
C GLU A 19 -5.46 31.77 2.66
N ARG A 20 -6.65 31.78 3.31
CA ARG A 20 -7.15 32.95 4.06
C ARG A 20 -6.30 33.28 5.29
N MET A 21 -5.69 32.28 5.92
CA MET A 21 -4.75 32.46 7.04
C MET A 21 -3.33 32.85 6.57
N GLY A 22 -3.10 32.90 5.26
CA GLY A 22 -1.84 33.38 4.67
C GLY A 22 -0.76 32.31 4.53
N TYR A 23 -1.08 31.02 4.70
CA TYR A 23 -0.13 29.94 4.43
C TYR A 23 0.15 29.84 2.94
N ARG A 24 1.43 29.58 2.59
CA ARG A 24 1.91 29.45 1.22
C ARG A 24 2.74 28.20 1.06
N ASP A 25 2.83 27.72 -0.18
CA ASP A 25 3.71 26.61 -0.52
C ASP A 25 5.17 26.97 -0.22
N HIS A 26 5.89 26.06 0.43
CA HIS A 26 7.28 26.28 0.84
C HIS A 26 8.05 24.96 0.88
N ALA A 27 9.29 24.98 0.35
CA ALA A 27 10.24 23.85 0.40
C ALA A 27 9.62 22.47 0.05
N GLY A 28 8.80 22.43 -1.01
CA GLY A 28 8.20 21.19 -1.52
C GLY A 28 6.92 20.77 -0.81
N ARG A 29 6.44 21.55 0.16
CA ARG A 29 5.19 21.32 0.89
C ARG A 29 4.11 22.31 0.48
N ARG A 30 2.86 21.84 0.45
CA ARG A 30 1.70 22.70 0.16
C ARG A 30 1.35 23.55 1.38
N GLY A 31 0.86 24.77 1.17
CA GLY A 31 0.45 25.67 2.25
C GLY A 31 -0.56 25.03 3.20
N VAL A 32 -1.47 24.20 2.66
CA VAL A 32 -2.44 23.43 3.45
C VAL A 32 -1.80 22.38 4.36
N GLU A 33 -0.68 21.77 3.96
CA GLU A 33 0.05 20.79 4.79
C GLU A 33 0.78 21.46 5.95
N ILE A 34 1.29 22.68 5.72
CA ILE A 34 1.92 23.49 6.77
C ILE A 34 0.87 23.91 7.79
N PHE A 35 -0.27 24.44 7.32
CA PHE A 35 -1.42 24.78 8.15
C PHE A 35 -1.88 23.59 9.00
N MET A 36 -2.11 22.44 8.37
CA MET A 36 -2.62 21.27 9.08
C MET A 36 -1.61 20.71 10.09
N GLN A 37 -0.30 20.79 9.82
CA GLN A 37 0.72 20.42 10.80
C GLN A 37 0.68 21.31 12.04
N GLU A 38 0.52 22.63 11.86
CA GLU A 38 0.38 23.57 12.98
C GLU A 38 -0.93 23.31 13.76
N TYR A 39 -2.03 23.11 13.05
CA TYR A 39 -3.31 22.72 13.65
C TYR A 39 -3.18 21.46 14.51
N PHE A 40 -2.58 20.38 13.99
CA PHE A 40 -2.43 19.13 14.75
C PHE A 40 -1.52 19.29 15.96
N ARG A 41 -0.47 20.11 15.89
CA ARG A 41 0.37 20.43 17.06
C ARG A 41 -0.44 21.14 18.15
N HIS A 42 -1.28 22.11 17.78
CA HIS A 42 -2.16 22.77 18.74
C HIS A 42 -3.24 21.83 19.28
N ALA A 43 -3.84 21.00 18.43
CA ALA A 43 -4.84 20.01 18.84
C ALA A 43 -4.26 19.00 19.84
N THR A 44 -3.03 18.53 19.61
CA THR A 44 -2.31 17.68 20.56
C THR A 44 -2.10 18.38 21.89
N GLY A 45 -1.60 19.62 21.89
CA GLY A 45 -1.41 20.39 23.13
C GLY A 45 -2.71 20.62 23.92
N VAL A 46 -3.82 20.92 23.24
CA VAL A 46 -5.15 21.04 23.87
C VAL A 46 -5.61 19.69 24.43
N GLY A 47 -5.42 18.60 23.69
CA GLY A 47 -5.74 17.24 24.11
C GLY A 47 -4.97 16.82 25.36
N GLU A 48 -3.68 17.15 25.44
CA GLU A 48 -2.84 16.90 26.62
C GLU A 48 -3.31 17.67 27.85
N LEU A 49 -3.54 18.98 27.70
CA LEU A 49 -4.09 19.82 28.78
C LEU A 49 -5.42 19.23 29.29
N THR A 50 -6.27 18.79 28.37
CA THR A 50 -7.57 18.19 28.69
C THR A 50 -7.38 16.88 29.47
N ARG A 51 -6.47 16.00 29.07
CA ARG A 51 -6.17 14.75 29.81
C ARG A 51 -5.62 15.03 31.21
N ILE A 52 -4.76 16.04 31.36
CA ILE A 52 -4.25 16.48 32.67
C ILE A 52 -5.42 16.91 33.55
N PHE A 53 -6.31 17.78 33.03
CA PHE A 53 -7.46 18.28 33.76
C PHE A 53 -8.45 17.17 34.14
N LEU A 54 -8.80 16.29 33.19
CA LEU A 54 -9.67 15.15 33.44
C LEU A 54 -9.10 14.21 34.50
N THR A 55 -7.80 13.92 34.48
CA THR A 55 -7.19 13.06 35.50
C THR A 55 -7.17 13.74 36.88
N ALA A 56 -6.96 15.05 36.94
CA ALA A 56 -7.07 15.79 38.19
C ALA A 56 -8.50 15.76 38.74
N LEU A 57 -9.52 15.89 37.88
CA LEU A 57 -10.92 15.75 38.25
C LEU A 57 -11.30 14.32 38.66
N GLU A 58 -10.79 13.31 37.95
CA GLU A 58 -10.93 11.90 38.34
C GLU A 58 -10.34 11.66 39.73
N ALA A 59 -9.16 12.21 40.01
CA ALA A 59 -8.52 12.11 41.33
C ALA A 59 -9.36 12.78 42.44
N ILE A 60 -9.99 13.92 42.14
CA ILE A 60 -10.87 14.64 43.08
C ILE A 60 -12.19 13.87 43.32
N HIS A 61 -12.73 13.22 42.29
CA HIS A 61 -14.03 12.53 42.35
C HIS A 61 -13.94 11.01 42.50
N ALA A 62 -12.74 10.44 42.59
CA ALA A 62 -12.53 9.01 42.79
C ALA A 62 -13.10 8.60 44.15
N LYS A 63 -14.29 7.99 44.14
CA LYS A 63 -14.78 7.21 45.29
C LYS A 63 -13.80 6.05 45.50
N GLY A 64 -13.38 5.83 46.75
CA GLY A 64 -12.44 4.76 47.08
C GLY A 64 -12.91 3.41 46.52
N GLU A 65 -11.98 2.62 45.97
CA GLU A 65 -12.26 1.29 45.43
C GLU A 65 -13.02 0.42 46.45
N PRO A 66 -14.07 -0.32 46.05
CA PRO A 66 -14.71 -1.31 46.90
C PRO A 66 -13.66 -2.29 47.46
N LEU A 67 -13.73 -2.56 48.77
CA LEU A 67 -12.77 -3.41 49.50
C LEU A 67 -12.54 -4.79 48.86
N LEU A 68 -13.52 -5.33 48.13
CA LEU A 68 -13.44 -6.62 47.46
C LEU A 68 -12.47 -6.64 46.26
N ASP A 69 -12.36 -5.55 45.48
CA ASP A 69 -11.45 -5.47 44.33
C ASP A 69 -9.97 -5.37 44.74
N ARG A 70 -9.69 -4.92 45.98
CA ARG A 70 -8.33 -4.86 46.55
C ARG A 70 -7.76 -6.23 46.89
N ILE A 71 -8.61 -7.23 47.14
CA ILE A 71 -8.18 -8.56 47.61
C ILE A 71 -7.74 -9.44 46.43
N PHE A 72 -8.33 -9.25 45.24
CA PHE A 72 -8.09 -10.12 44.08
C PHE A 72 -7.09 -9.57 43.04
N ARG A 73 -6.68 -8.29 43.12
CA ARG A 73 -5.69 -7.70 42.19
C ARG A 73 -4.32 -7.53 42.84
N ARG A 74 -3.34 -8.34 42.44
CA ARG A 74 -1.91 -8.06 42.72
C ARG A 74 -1.52 -6.75 42.05
N ARG A 75 -1.23 -5.71 42.85
CA ARG A 75 -0.69 -4.46 42.32
C ARG A 75 0.71 -4.72 41.74
N PRO A 76 1.00 -4.24 40.51
CA PRO A 76 2.31 -4.42 39.91
C PRO A 76 3.38 -3.74 40.78
N THR A 77 4.48 -4.45 41.03
CA THR A 77 5.62 -3.91 41.77
C THR A 77 6.37 -2.93 40.89
N VAL A 78 6.64 -1.73 41.41
CA VAL A 78 7.39 -0.66 40.74
C VAL A 78 8.79 -0.51 41.35
N ARG A 79 9.76 -0.03 40.57
CA ARG A 79 11.11 0.29 41.06
C ARG A 79 11.09 1.41 42.12
N PRO A 80 12.11 1.53 43.00
CA PRO A 80 12.10 2.43 44.16
C PRO A 80 11.83 3.92 43.86
N ASP A 81 12.25 4.41 42.69
CA ASP A 81 12.09 5.82 42.26
C ASP A 81 10.65 6.17 41.84
N TYR A 82 9.79 5.15 41.71
CA TYR A 82 8.42 5.27 41.23
C TYR A 82 7.41 4.94 42.32
N GLN A 83 6.18 5.40 42.10
CA GLN A 83 5.04 5.09 42.94
C GLN A 83 3.79 4.90 42.08
N VAL A 84 2.79 4.21 42.62
CA VAL A 84 1.50 4.03 41.94
C VAL A 84 0.47 4.95 42.56
N VAL A 85 -0.03 5.90 41.78
CA VAL A 85 -1.08 6.85 42.17
C VAL A 85 -2.28 6.62 41.27
N HIS A 86 -3.44 6.30 41.86
CA HIS A 86 -4.69 6.01 41.12
C HIS A 86 -4.50 5.03 39.95
N ASN A 87 -3.80 3.92 40.22
CA ASN A 87 -3.48 2.89 39.22
C ASN A 87 -2.66 3.39 38.01
N ARG A 88 -1.87 4.45 38.20
CA ARG A 88 -0.94 5.02 37.21
C ARG A 88 0.46 5.14 37.80
N LEU A 89 1.48 4.99 36.95
CA LEU A 89 2.88 5.14 37.30
C LEU A 89 3.23 6.62 37.46
N SER A 90 3.63 7.02 38.67
CA SER A 90 4.10 8.36 38.99
C SER A 90 5.53 8.32 39.55
N ILE A 91 6.15 9.48 39.65
CA ILE A 91 7.51 9.66 40.16
C ILE A 91 7.42 9.99 41.65
N LYS A 92 8.23 9.33 42.48
CA LYS A 92 8.18 9.50 43.93
C LYS A 92 8.81 10.82 44.38
N THR A 93 9.99 11.13 43.85
CA THR A 93 10.76 12.34 44.19
C THR A 93 11.25 13.01 42.89
N PRO A 94 10.55 14.04 42.38
CA PRO A 94 10.89 14.71 41.12
C PRO A 94 12.35 15.19 41.02
N ASP A 95 12.87 15.82 42.08
CA ASP A 95 14.23 16.38 42.06
C ASP A 95 15.29 15.27 41.94
N ALA A 96 15.16 14.20 42.72
CA ALA A 96 16.06 13.05 42.65
C ALA A 96 15.95 12.33 41.30
N PHE A 97 14.74 12.28 40.72
CA PHE A 97 14.52 11.71 39.41
C PHE A 97 15.27 12.50 38.31
N LEU A 98 15.24 13.83 38.36
CA LEU A 98 15.89 14.70 37.37
C LEU A 98 17.42 14.76 37.49
N GLN A 99 18.01 14.35 38.62
CA GLN A 99 19.47 14.24 38.77
C GLN A 99 20.11 13.27 37.76
N ASN A 100 19.35 12.28 37.28
CA ASN A 100 19.78 11.38 36.22
C ASN A 100 18.86 11.54 34.99
N PRO A 101 19.30 12.26 33.93
CA PRO A 101 18.51 12.47 32.72
C PRO A 101 18.01 11.19 32.04
N LEU A 102 18.72 10.06 32.20
CA LEU A 102 18.28 8.76 31.66
C LEU A 102 16.93 8.32 32.21
N ASN A 103 16.53 8.81 33.38
CA ASN A 103 15.24 8.52 33.98
C ASN A 103 14.07 8.99 33.12
N LEU A 104 14.26 10.03 32.28
CA LEU A 104 13.27 10.45 31.29
C LEU A 104 12.91 9.31 30.32
N LEU A 105 13.88 8.47 29.93
CA LEU A 105 13.62 7.28 29.10
C LEU A 105 13.17 6.08 29.96
N ARG A 106 13.76 5.87 31.13
CA ARG A 106 13.42 4.74 32.02
C ARG A 106 11.97 4.78 32.50
N LEU A 107 11.35 5.96 32.59
CA LEU A 107 9.93 6.09 32.92
C LEU A 107 9.06 5.29 31.93
N PHE A 108 9.33 5.39 30.63
CA PHE A 108 8.59 4.65 29.59
C PHE A 108 8.87 3.15 29.68
N GLN A 109 10.12 2.78 29.97
CA GLN A 109 10.51 1.38 30.16
C GLN A 109 9.77 0.76 31.34
N GLU A 110 9.68 1.49 32.46
CA GLU A 110 8.98 1.03 33.65
C GLU A 110 7.46 0.97 33.43
N ALA A 111 6.89 1.93 32.70
CA ALA A 111 5.49 1.89 32.31
C ALA A 111 5.18 0.65 31.47
N LEU A 112 6.02 0.34 30.47
CA LEU A 112 5.91 -0.89 29.67
C LEU A 112 6.06 -2.16 30.50
N ARG A 113 7.09 -2.24 31.36
CA ARG A 113 7.33 -3.40 32.23
C ARG A 113 6.17 -3.69 33.18
N THR A 114 5.55 -2.65 33.72
CA THR A 114 4.47 -2.78 34.71
C THR A 114 3.08 -2.87 34.10
N GLY A 115 2.93 -2.52 32.82
CA GLY A 115 1.64 -2.39 32.16
C GLY A 115 0.86 -1.12 32.57
N LEU A 116 1.37 -0.31 33.49
CA LEU A 116 0.69 0.90 33.99
C LEU A 116 0.72 2.04 32.97
N LEU A 117 -0.31 2.88 32.99
CA LEU A 117 -0.29 4.18 32.31
C LEU A 117 0.52 5.18 33.13
N ILE A 118 1.20 6.11 32.46
CA ILE A 118 1.96 7.17 33.14
C ILE A 118 0.96 8.18 33.74
N HIS A 119 1.26 8.66 34.95
CA HIS A 119 0.49 9.69 35.63
C HIS A 119 0.74 11.07 34.98
N PRO A 120 -0.27 11.93 34.83
CA PRO A 120 -0.08 13.23 34.17
C PRO A 120 0.96 14.14 34.81
N ASP A 121 1.14 14.10 36.13
CA ASP A 121 2.22 14.87 36.78
C ASP A 121 3.61 14.44 36.32
N ALA A 122 3.83 13.13 36.14
CA ALA A 122 5.07 12.62 35.58
C ALA A 122 5.21 13.03 34.10
N MET A 123 4.13 13.04 33.33
CA MET A 123 4.12 13.54 31.94
C MET A 123 4.51 15.03 31.86
N ARG A 124 3.96 15.86 32.77
CA ARG A 124 4.29 17.29 32.86
C ARG A 124 5.75 17.50 33.24
N LEU A 125 6.25 16.73 34.21
CA LEU A 125 7.66 16.78 34.61
C LEU A 125 8.58 16.48 33.43
N VAL A 126 8.28 15.44 32.64
CA VAL A 126 9.05 15.09 31.44
C VAL A 126 9.00 16.21 30.40
N SER A 127 7.79 16.69 30.07
CA SER A 127 7.59 17.72 29.03
C SER A 127 8.28 19.05 29.38
N ALA A 128 8.32 19.41 30.67
CA ALA A 128 9.02 20.61 31.15
C ALA A 128 10.56 20.48 31.10
N ASN A 129 11.09 19.26 31.00
CA ASN A 129 12.52 18.97 31.12
C ASN A 129 13.12 18.29 29.88
N LEU A 130 12.50 18.45 28.70
CA LEU A 130 13.03 17.91 27.44
C LEU A 130 14.44 18.42 27.10
N HIS A 131 14.81 19.60 27.59
CA HIS A 131 16.15 20.18 27.41
C HIS A 131 17.28 19.32 28.04
N LEU A 132 16.96 18.42 28.97
CA LEU A 132 17.92 17.46 29.53
C LEU A 132 18.27 16.33 28.53
N ILE A 133 17.49 16.16 27.46
CA ILE A 133 17.78 15.25 26.35
C ILE A 133 18.68 15.97 25.35
N ASP A 134 19.92 16.21 25.76
CA ASP A 134 20.95 16.90 24.98
C ASP A 134 21.81 15.92 24.15
N ASP A 135 22.81 16.44 23.44
CA ASP A 135 23.74 15.63 22.65
C ASP A 135 24.56 14.66 23.49
N LYS A 136 24.78 14.95 24.78
CA LYS A 136 25.48 14.05 25.70
C LYS A 136 24.61 12.83 25.96
N MET A 137 23.33 13.02 26.29
CA MET A 137 22.37 11.93 26.50
C MET A 137 22.15 11.12 25.21
N ARG A 138 22.03 11.76 24.05
CA ARG A 138 21.85 11.04 22.77
C ARG A 138 23.04 10.14 22.37
N LYS A 139 24.24 10.47 22.85
CA LYS A 139 25.47 9.69 22.62
C LYS A 139 25.76 8.68 23.73
N ASP A 140 24.99 8.71 24.81
CA ASP A 140 25.14 7.80 25.93
C ASP A 140 24.70 6.37 25.53
N PRO A 141 25.58 5.34 25.61
CA PRO A 141 25.23 3.98 25.23
C PRO A 141 24.07 3.38 26.04
N GLU A 142 23.91 3.78 27.31
CA GLU A 142 22.81 3.34 28.14
C GLU A 142 21.49 3.95 27.67
N ALA A 143 21.47 5.24 27.31
CA ALA A 143 20.29 5.89 26.74
C ALA A 143 19.82 5.19 25.45
N GLN A 144 20.78 4.90 24.56
CA GLN A 144 20.54 4.20 23.30
C GLN A 144 19.98 2.79 23.54
N GLN A 145 20.55 2.07 24.50
CA GLN A 145 20.07 0.73 24.87
C GLN A 145 18.66 0.79 25.46
N ILE A 146 18.37 1.75 26.35
CA ILE A 146 17.02 1.93 26.90
C ILE A 146 16.02 2.16 25.77
N PHE A 147 16.31 3.06 24.85
CA PHE A 147 15.42 3.35 23.72
C PHE A 147 15.17 2.11 22.84
N VAL A 148 16.22 1.39 22.47
CA VAL A 148 16.10 0.15 21.67
C VAL A 148 15.31 -0.93 22.43
N ASP A 149 15.47 -1.00 23.75
CA ASP A 149 14.71 -1.95 24.57
C ASP A 149 13.22 -1.63 24.63
N LEU A 150 12.82 -0.35 24.55
CA LEU A 150 11.41 0.04 24.41
C LEU A 150 10.80 -0.55 23.13
N LEU A 151 11.58 -0.64 22.05
CA LEU A 151 11.15 -1.22 20.78
C LEU A 151 11.05 -2.74 20.85
N LEU A 152 12.04 -3.40 21.47
CA LEU A 152 12.25 -4.85 21.27
C LEU A 152 11.81 -5.76 22.42
N ARG A 153 11.83 -5.29 23.68
CA ARG A 153 11.74 -6.18 24.86
C ARG A 153 10.36 -6.32 25.48
N HIS A 154 9.44 -5.38 25.24
CA HIS A 154 8.20 -5.29 26.03
C HIS A 154 6.92 -5.60 25.24
N GLY A 155 7.05 -6.04 23.98
CA GLY A 155 5.92 -6.50 23.14
C GLY A 155 4.94 -5.42 22.69
N ASN A 156 4.88 -4.25 23.33
CA ASN A 156 4.01 -3.13 22.95
C ASN A 156 4.80 -1.82 22.77
N PRO A 157 5.63 -1.73 21.70
CA PRO A 157 6.43 -0.55 21.41
C PRO A 157 5.57 0.69 21.07
N GLU A 158 4.41 0.49 20.45
CA GLU A 158 3.45 1.54 20.10
C GLU A 158 3.12 2.41 21.31
N ARG A 159 2.82 1.80 22.46
CA ARG A 159 2.40 2.53 23.65
C ARG A 159 3.48 3.47 24.18
N ALA A 160 4.76 3.06 24.13
CA ALA A 160 5.84 3.96 24.51
C ALA A 160 6.06 5.04 23.44
N LEU A 161 6.16 4.67 22.16
CA LEU A 161 6.44 5.61 21.09
C LEU A 161 5.37 6.69 20.97
N ARG A 162 4.08 6.33 21.04
CA ARG A 162 2.97 7.29 21.01
C ARG A 162 3.08 8.29 22.16
N ARG A 163 3.36 7.81 23.39
CA ARG A 163 3.52 8.69 24.55
C ARG A 163 4.77 9.55 24.45
N MET A 164 5.88 9.01 23.95
CA MET A 164 7.10 9.78 23.71
C MET A 164 6.89 10.84 22.63
N ASN A 165 6.10 10.56 21.60
CA ASN A 165 5.80 11.50 20.53
C ASN A 165 4.91 12.64 21.02
N GLU A 166 3.83 12.31 21.74
CA GLU A 166 2.94 13.29 22.39
C GLU A 166 3.75 14.26 23.27
N LEU A 167 4.60 13.71 24.16
CA LEU A 167 5.40 14.51 25.11
C LEU A 167 6.65 15.17 24.48
N GLY A 168 6.86 15.07 23.17
CA GLY A 168 8.03 15.63 22.47
C GLY A 168 9.37 14.91 22.74
N VAL A 169 9.38 13.86 23.57
CA VAL A 169 10.57 13.07 23.91
C VAL A 169 11.16 12.40 22.67
N LEU A 170 10.32 11.92 21.75
CA LEU A 170 10.80 11.21 20.55
C LEU A 170 11.62 12.15 19.65
N ALA A 171 11.12 13.35 19.37
CA ALA A 171 11.83 14.39 18.62
C ALA A 171 13.05 14.92 19.41
N ALA A 172 12.96 15.02 20.74
CA ALA A 172 14.12 15.41 21.56
C ALA A 172 15.25 14.36 21.52
N PHE A 173 14.93 13.06 21.46
CA PHE A 173 15.93 11.98 21.40
C PHE A 173 16.44 11.70 19.98
N ILE A 174 15.57 11.81 18.98
CA ILE A 174 15.86 11.69 17.55
C ILE A 174 15.45 13.01 16.87
N PRO A 175 16.32 14.03 16.86
CA PRO A 175 16.01 15.34 16.26
C PRO A 175 15.55 15.25 14.81
N GLU A 176 16.07 14.27 14.06
CA GLU A 176 15.69 14.01 12.68
C GLU A 176 14.20 13.60 12.52
N PHE A 177 13.52 13.21 13.60
CA PHE A 177 12.09 12.87 13.61
C PHE A 177 11.21 14.13 13.74
N GLU A 178 11.70 15.23 14.29
CA GLU A 178 10.94 16.47 14.50
C GLU A 178 10.20 17.00 13.25
N PRO A 179 10.81 17.02 12.04
CA PRO A 179 10.16 17.57 10.85
C PRO A 179 8.87 16.83 10.47
N ILE A 180 8.80 15.53 10.76
CA ILE A 180 7.67 14.66 10.40
C ILE A 180 6.59 14.61 11.49
N VAL A 181 6.83 15.18 12.68
CA VAL A 181 5.86 15.24 13.77
C VAL A 181 4.62 16.04 13.35
N ALA A 182 3.45 15.43 13.49
CA ALA A 182 2.15 15.95 13.06
C ALA A 182 2.09 16.33 11.58
N MET A 183 3.00 15.83 10.75
CA MET A 183 3.04 16.17 9.34
C MET A 183 1.95 15.42 8.58
N MET A 184 0.91 16.16 8.18
CA MET A 184 -0.12 15.64 7.29
C MET A 184 0.38 15.67 5.85
N GLN A 185 0.13 14.59 5.11
CA GLN A 185 0.27 14.58 3.67
C GLN A 185 -1.10 14.91 3.06
N PHE A 186 -1.20 15.94 2.21
CA PHE A 186 -2.49 16.36 1.65
C PHE A 186 -2.90 15.46 0.48
N ASN A 187 -3.34 14.26 0.82
CA ASN A 187 -3.89 13.26 -0.08
C ASN A 187 -5.01 12.46 0.62
N MET A 188 -5.90 11.81 -0.15
CA MET A 188 -7.02 11.06 0.43
C MET A 188 -6.64 9.63 0.87
N TYR A 189 -5.41 9.18 0.61
CA TYR A 189 -5.02 7.80 0.88
C TYR A 189 -4.37 7.60 2.25
N HIS A 190 -3.72 8.61 2.84
CA HIS A 190 -3.20 8.50 4.20
C HIS A 190 -4.23 8.92 5.24
N SER A 191 -4.53 8.02 6.17
CA SER A 191 -5.40 8.31 7.32
C SER A 191 -4.66 9.00 8.47
N TYR A 192 -3.32 8.94 8.47
CA TYR A 192 -2.47 9.35 9.58
C TYR A 192 -1.40 10.35 9.15
N THR A 193 -0.96 11.20 10.09
CA THR A 193 0.27 12.00 9.93
C THR A 193 1.49 11.06 9.86
N VAL A 194 2.60 11.53 9.29
CA VAL A 194 3.77 10.66 9.00
C VAL A 194 4.37 10.02 10.26
N ASP A 195 4.42 10.76 11.38
CA ASP A 195 4.84 10.25 12.69
C ASP A 195 3.89 9.16 13.21
N GLU A 196 2.58 9.39 13.15
CA GLU A 196 1.57 8.43 13.56
C GLU A 196 1.58 7.18 12.68
N HIS A 197 1.70 7.34 11.37
CA HIS A 197 1.87 6.26 10.41
C HIS A 197 3.08 5.39 10.75
N THR A 198 4.23 6.00 11.07
CA THR A 198 5.43 5.28 11.52
C THR A 198 5.15 4.43 12.77
N ILE A 199 4.41 4.98 13.74
CA ILE A 199 4.01 4.27 14.96
C ILE A 199 3.05 3.11 14.64
N GLN A 200 2.10 3.30 13.71
CA GLN A 200 1.19 2.24 13.25
C GLN A 200 1.95 1.10 12.55
N CYS A 201 2.97 1.41 11.75
CA CYS A 201 3.82 0.40 11.12
C CYS A 201 4.55 -0.46 12.16
N ILE A 202 5.11 0.18 13.20
CA ILE A 202 5.78 -0.51 14.31
C ILE A 202 4.79 -1.36 15.14
N ARG A 203 3.57 -0.84 15.36
CA ARG A 203 2.48 -1.61 15.95
C ARG A 203 2.21 -2.87 15.13
N ASN A 204 2.00 -2.74 13.82
CA ASN A 204 1.73 -3.86 12.92
C ASN A 204 2.83 -4.91 13.02
N LEU A 205 4.12 -4.51 12.97
CA LEU A 205 5.24 -5.43 13.16
C LEU A 205 5.14 -6.18 14.49
N ALA A 206 4.88 -5.49 15.58
CA ALA A 206 4.74 -6.10 16.90
C ALA A 206 3.54 -7.07 16.97
N GLN A 207 2.43 -6.80 16.27
CA GLN A 207 1.30 -7.73 16.16
C GLN A 207 1.67 -9.00 15.39
N ILE A 208 2.43 -8.88 14.30
CA ILE A 208 2.92 -10.04 13.54
C ILE A 208 3.88 -10.88 14.41
N GLU A 209 4.78 -10.25 15.17
CA GLU A 209 5.68 -10.95 16.10
C GLU A 209 4.94 -11.69 17.21
N ARG A 210 3.77 -11.19 17.65
CA ARG A 210 2.90 -11.85 18.62
C ARG A 210 1.96 -12.89 18.01
N GLU A 211 2.12 -13.19 16.73
CA GLU A 211 1.29 -14.15 15.98
C GLU A 211 -0.20 -13.78 15.91
N GLU A 212 -0.55 -12.51 16.09
CA GLU A 212 -1.94 -12.04 16.06
C GLU A 212 -2.52 -11.97 14.64
N LEU A 213 -1.66 -11.94 13.62
CA LEU A 213 -2.04 -11.68 12.21
C LEU A 213 -1.67 -12.85 11.27
N VAL A 214 -1.54 -14.08 11.77
CA VAL A 214 -1.05 -15.24 10.97
C VAL A 214 -1.96 -15.55 9.79
N GLU A 215 -3.28 -15.48 9.97
CA GLU A 215 -4.25 -15.78 8.90
C GLU A 215 -4.25 -14.69 7.81
N GLU A 216 -4.24 -13.42 8.22
CA GLU A 216 -4.21 -12.28 7.30
C GLU A 216 -2.87 -12.15 6.57
N LEU A 217 -1.75 -12.43 7.26
CA LEU A 217 -0.38 -12.13 6.81
C LEU A 217 0.55 -13.37 6.84
N PRO A 218 0.18 -14.49 6.21
CA PRO A 218 0.90 -15.76 6.37
C PRO A 218 2.36 -15.69 5.91
N VAL A 219 2.66 -14.89 4.89
CA VAL A 219 4.04 -14.71 4.40
C VAL A 219 4.88 -13.95 5.42
N ALA A 220 4.43 -12.78 5.86
CA ALA A 220 5.17 -11.96 6.84
C ALA A 220 5.33 -12.71 8.18
N SER A 221 4.28 -13.39 8.65
CA SER A 221 4.36 -14.24 9.84
C SER A 221 5.35 -15.39 9.67
N SER A 222 5.38 -16.05 8.51
CA SER A 222 6.35 -17.13 8.25
C SER A 222 7.81 -16.65 8.20
N ILE A 223 8.03 -15.40 7.77
CA ILE A 223 9.34 -14.75 7.77
C ILE A 223 9.76 -14.43 9.20
N LEU A 224 8.89 -13.84 10.02
CA LEU A 224 9.21 -13.50 11.41
C LEU A 224 9.41 -14.71 12.32
N LYS A 225 8.84 -15.87 11.96
CA LYS A 225 9.13 -17.15 12.61
C LYS A 225 10.55 -17.65 12.33
N GLN A 226 11.19 -17.16 11.25
CA GLN A 226 12.59 -17.43 10.96
C GLN A 226 13.48 -16.42 11.69
N GLU A 227 14.75 -16.76 11.88
CA GLU A 227 15.70 -15.89 12.60
C GLU A 227 16.07 -14.66 11.74
N ILE A 228 15.30 -13.58 11.86
CA ILE A 228 15.59 -12.28 11.24
C ILE A 228 16.26 -11.32 12.23
N ASN A 229 17.01 -10.35 11.71
CA ASN A 229 17.58 -9.28 12.54
C ASN A 229 16.48 -8.28 12.95
N ARG A 230 15.86 -8.53 14.11
CA ARG A 230 14.80 -7.69 14.70
C ARG A 230 15.22 -6.22 14.83
N LYS A 231 16.46 -5.97 15.26
CA LYS A 231 16.95 -4.60 15.48
C LYS A 231 16.97 -3.79 14.17
N VAL A 232 17.36 -4.42 13.06
CA VAL A 232 17.37 -3.79 11.73
C VAL A 232 15.96 -3.42 11.29
N ILE A 233 14.99 -4.33 11.35
CA ILE A 233 13.64 -4.07 10.81
C ILE A 233 12.90 -3.00 11.62
N TYR A 234 13.02 -3.02 12.95
CA TYR A 234 12.39 -2.00 13.80
C TYR A 234 12.96 -0.60 13.55
N ILE A 235 14.29 -0.49 13.41
CA ILE A 235 14.93 0.80 13.13
C ILE A 235 14.66 1.25 11.69
N ALA A 236 14.65 0.33 10.72
CA ALA A 236 14.27 0.66 9.35
C ALA A 236 12.83 1.18 9.28
N LEU A 237 11.88 0.54 9.96
CA LEU A 237 10.50 1.04 10.05
C LEU A 237 10.40 2.40 10.76
N LEU A 238 11.15 2.62 11.84
CA LEU A 238 11.18 3.92 12.52
C LEU A 238 11.66 5.06 11.62
N LEU A 239 12.50 4.75 10.62
CA LEU A 239 13.19 5.73 9.79
C LEU A 239 12.73 5.75 8.32
N HIS A 240 11.85 4.84 7.88
CA HIS A 240 11.54 4.64 6.45
C HIS A 240 11.04 5.93 5.76
N ASP A 241 10.23 6.71 6.49
CA ASP A 241 9.59 7.92 6.00
C ASP A 241 10.20 9.23 6.56
N ILE A 242 11.33 9.13 7.26
CA ILE A 242 11.93 10.29 7.97
C ILE A 242 12.37 11.43 7.04
N GLY A 243 12.53 11.14 5.74
CA GLY A 243 12.89 12.13 4.73
C GLY A 243 11.70 12.92 4.15
N LYS A 244 10.46 12.63 4.53
CA LYS A 244 9.28 13.30 3.96
C LYS A 244 9.22 14.80 4.33
N GLY A 245 8.59 15.59 3.47
CA GLY A 245 8.43 17.03 3.66
C GLY A 245 9.63 17.88 3.22
N GLN A 246 10.51 17.32 2.39
CA GLN A 246 11.73 17.95 1.88
C GLN A 246 11.72 17.99 0.34
N ASN A 247 12.56 18.84 -0.27
CA ASN A 247 12.63 19.00 -1.74
C ASN A 247 13.25 17.80 -2.49
N GLU A 248 14.02 16.96 -1.81
CA GLU A 248 14.64 15.76 -2.38
C GLU A 248 13.69 14.55 -2.25
N ASP A 249 13.94 13.50 -3.04
CA ASP A 249 13.27 12.21 -2.86
C ASP A 249 13.42 11.72 -1.40
N HIS A 250 12.29 11.48 -0.75
CA HIS A 250 12.24 11.18 0.68
C HIS A 250 12.92 9.85 1.03
N SER A 251 12.91 8.87 0.12
CA SER A 251 13.60 7.58 0.33
C SER A 251 15.11 7.75 0.25
N VAL A 252 15.59 8.58 -0.70
CA VAL A 252 17.02 8.91 -0.82
C VAL A 252 17.51 9.71 0.39
N LEU A 253 16.74 10.70 0.84
CA LEU A 253 17.08 11.50 2.02
C LEU A 253 16.98 10.67 3.30
N GLY A 254 15.93 9.85 3.45
CA GLY A 254 15.75 8.93 4.56
C GLY A 254 16.92 7.96 4.70
N ALA A 255 17.46 7.45 3.59
CA ALA A 255 18.66 6.64 3.59
C ALA A 255 19.90 7.39 4.11
N LYS A 256 20.12 8.63 3.67
CA LYS A 256 21.21 9.51 4.17
C LYS A 256 21.08 9.75 5.68
N ILE A 257 19.86 9.99 6.17
CA ILE A 257 19.56 10.16 7.60
C ILE A 257 19.83 8.87 8.35
N THR A 258 19.37 7.73 7.81
CA THR A 258 19.53 6.41 8.41
C THR A 258 21.00 6.07 8.62
N ARG A 259 21.87 6.34 7.65
CA ARG A 259 23.32 6.13 7.80
C ARG A 259 23.94 6.90 8.97
N LYS A 260 23.35 8.04 9.38
CA LYS A 260 23.79 8.84 10.52
C LYS A 260 23.14 8.41 11.84
N VAL A 261 21.86 8.07 11.83
CA VAL A 261 21.06 7.77 13.03
C VAL A 261 21.19 6.32 13.46
N ALA A 262 21.23 5.37 12.53
CA ALA A 262 21.30 3.94 12.82
C ALA A 262 22.47 3.52 13.75
N PRO A 263 23.72 4.04 13.57
CA PRO A 263 24.81 3.75 14.51
C PRO A 263 24.53 4.25 15.93
N ARG A 264 23.86 5.41 16.09
CA ARG A 264 23.43 5.94 17.40
C ARG A 264 22.35 5.07 18.03
N LEU A 265 21.64 4.27 17.27
CA LEU A 265 20.69 3.28 17.79
C LEU A 265 21.35 1.91 17.97
N GLY A 266 22.68 1.84 17.91
CA GLY A 266 23.50 0.67 18.18
C GLY A 266 23.48 -0.39 17.08
N LEU A 267 23.19 -0.04 15.83
CA LEU A 267 23.36 -0.94 14.68
C LEU A 267 24.85 -1.08 14.33
N SER A 268 25.28 -2.31 14.02
CA SER A 268 26.61 -2.58 13.47
C SER A 268 26.74 -2.00 12.06
N LYS A 269 27.96 -1.86 11.52
CA LYS A 269 28.16 -1.33 10.17
C LYS A 269 27.36 -2.10 9.09
N SER A 270 27.37 -3.43 9.14
CA SER A 270 26.59 -4.26 8.20
C SER A 270 25.08 -4.12 8.37
N ASP A 271 24.63 -3.89 9.61
CA ASP A 271 23.22 -3.69 9.90
C ASP A 271 22.75 -2.29 9.46
N VAL A 272 23.61 -1.27 9.58
CA VAL A 272 23.37 0.08 9.03
C VAL A 272 23.20 0.01 7.52
N ASP A 273 24.08 -0.70 6.81
CA ASP A 273 23.98 -0.87 5.35
C ASP A 273 22.66 -1.55 4.96
N THR A 274 22.17 -2.49 5.76
CA THR A 274 20.90 -3.16 5.51
C THR A 274 19.71 -2.25 5.82
N ALA A 275 19.72 -1.56 6.96
CA ALA A 275 18.66 -0.62 7.34
C ALA A 275 18.54 0.55 6.36
N GLU A 276 19.66 1.12 5.95
CA GLU A 276 19.69 2.18 4.92
C GLU A 276 19.14 1.68 3.59
N TRP A 277 19.52 0.47 3.16
CA TRP A 277 18.99 -0.10 1.93
C TRP A 277 17.48 -0.31 2.02
N LEU A 278 16.97 -0.80 3.16
CA LEU A 278 15.54 -0.96 3.40
C LEU A 278 14.80 0.39 3.31
N VAL A 279 15.31 1.42 3.97
CA VAL A 279 14.73 2.78 3.92
C VAL A 279 14.77 3.34 2.50
N ARG A 280 15.89 3.16 1.78
CA ARG A 280 16.04 3.63 0.39
C ARG A 280 15.06 2.98 -0.58
N TYR A 281 14.74 1.71 -0.38
CA TYR A 281 13.96 0.90 -1.30
C TYR A 281 12.62 0.44 -0.72
N HIS A 282 12.10 1.10 0.32
CA HIS A 282 10.90 0.64 1.02
C HIS A 282 9.67 0.58 0.10
N LEU A 283 9.56 1.47 -0.89
CA LEU A 283 8.49 1.47 -1.89
C LEU A 283 8.70 0.44 -3.01
N LEU A 284 9.92 -0.10 -3.19
CA LEU A 284 10.29 -0.92 -4.35
C LEU A 284 9.37 -2.12 -4.53
N MET A 285 9.07 -2.85 -3.46
CA MET A 285 8.24 -4.04 -3.56
C MET A 285 6.78 -3.69 -3.85
N SER A 286 6.27 -2.62 -3.21
CA SER A 286 4.91 -2.12 -3.44
C SER A 286 4.73 -1.69 -4.90
N ASP A 287 5.67 -0.91 -5.43
CA ASP A 287 5.66 -0.44 -6.82
C ASP A 287 5.77 -1.60 -7.81
N MET A 288 6.70 -2.53 -7.60
CA MET A 288 6.89 -3.68 -8.49
C MET A 288 5.70 -4.64 -8.47
N ALA A 289 5.03 -4.79 -7.32
CA ALA A 289 3.88 -5.67 -7.21
C ALA A 289 2.60 -5.05 -7.81
N GLN A 290 2.42 -3.73 -7.68
CA GLN A 290 1.17 -3.06 -8.05
C GLN A 290 1.21 -2.39 -9.42
N LYS A 291 2.36 -1.89 -9.89
CA LYS A 291 2.46 -1.12 -11.15
C LYS A 291 3.02 -1.92 -12.33
N ARG A 292 3.51 -3.13 -12.10
CA ARG A 292 4.14 -3.99 -13.12
C ARG A 292 3.46 -5.35 -13.17
N ASP A 293 3.50 -5.99 -14.34
CA ASP A 293 3.02 -7.36 -14.49
C ASP A 293 4.02 -8.35 -13.89
N ILE A 294 3.65 -8.96 -12.76
CA ILE A 294 4.45 -9.98 -12.06
C ILE A 294 4.63 -11.24 -12.91
N ALA A 295 3.75 -11.49 -13.89
CA ALA A 295 3.93 -12.62 -14.79
C ALA A 295 5.05 -12.42 -15.81
N ASP A 296 5.45 -11.19 -16.12
CA ASP A 296 6.61 -10.93 -16.95
C ASP A 296 7.88 -11.37 -16.19
N PRO A 297 8.65 -12.37 -16.71
CA PRO A 297 9.87 -12.81 -16.08
C PRO A 297 10.92 -11.70 -15.91
N ARG A 298 10.86 -10.63 -16.72
CA ARG A 298 11.76 -9.46 -16.54
C ARG A 298 11.47 -8.73 -15.23
N THR A 299 10.19 -8.52 -14.88
CA THR A 299 9.78 -7.90 -13.61
C THR A 299 10.41 -8.62 -12.41
N VAL A 300 10.27 -9.95 -12.36
CA VAL A 300 10.80 -10.77 -11.25
C VAL A 300 12.33 -10.78 -11.26
N ARG A 301 12.98 -10.88 -12.43
CA ARG A 301 14.44 -10.84 -12.52
C ARG A 301 15.02 -9.51 -12.06
N ASP A 302 14.43 -8.40 -12.48
CA ASP A 302 14.93 -7.07 -12.13
C ASP A 302 14.69 -6.77 -10.65
N PHE A 303 13.56 -7.21 -10.08
CA PHE A 303 13.36 -7.18 -8.63
C PHE A 303 14.36 -8.07 -7.88
N ALA A 304 14.61 -9.30 -8.34
CA ALA A 304 15.61 -10.19 -7.74
C ALA A 304 17.02 -9.59 -7.78
N LYS A 305 17.40 -8.93 -8.89
CA LYS A 305 18.68 -8.20 -9.01
C LYS A 305 18.77 -7.03 -8.04
N ALA A 306 17.69 -6.29 -7.83
CA ALA A 306 17.66 -5.16 -6.92
C ALA A 306 17.77 -5.61 -5.45
N VAL A 307 17.03 -6.67 -5.07
CA VAL A 307 16.98 -7.21 -3.70
C VAL A 307 18.24 -8.01 -3.35
N GLN A 308 18.83 -8.70 -4.33
CA GLN A 308 20.08 -9.47 -4.26
C GLN A 308 20.07 -10.72 -3.38
N THR A 309 19.48 -10.69 -2.18
CA THR A 309 19.54 -11.81 -1.21
C THR A 309 18.18 -12.11 -0.61
N VAL A 310 17.96 -13.37 -0.21
CA VAL A 310 16.73 -13.79 0.49
C VAL A 310 16.54 -13.01 1.79
N LYS A 311 17.63 -12.73 2.53
CA LYS A 311 17.57 -11.92 3.75
C LYS A 311 17.02 -10.50 3.50
N ARG A 312 17.40 -9.84 2.41
CA ARG A 312 16.83 -8.54 2.03
C ARG A 312 15.40 -8.66 1.54
N LEU A 313 15.07 -9.73 0.81
CA LEU A 313 13.71 -10.01 0.35
C LEU A 313 12.75 -10.14 1.53
N ASP A 314 13.15 -10.92 2.53
CA ASP A 314 12.39 -11.20 3.74
C ASP A 314 12.12 -9.91 4.52
N LEU A 315 13.16 -9.12 4.78
CA LEU A 315 13.05 -7.86 5.51
C LEU A 315 12.21 -6.82 4.74
N LEU A 316 12.43 -6.68 3.43
CA LEU A 316 11.65 -5.75 2.60
C LEU A 316 10.18 -6.16 2.53
N THR A 317 9.90 -7.46 2.47
CA THR A 317 8.53 -7.98 2.47
C THR A 317 7.81 -7.60 3.76
N VAL A 318 8.43 -7.87 4.92
CA VAL A 318 7.83 -7.49 6.21
C VAL A 318 7.63 -5.98 6.32
N LEU A 319 8.63 -5.19 5.91
CA LEU A 319 8.55 -3.72 5.92
C LEU A 319 7.36 -3.24 5.07
N THR A 320 7.26 -3.71 3.82
CA THR A 320 6.22 -3.33 2.87
C THR A 320 4.82 -3.67 3.39
N VAL A 321 4.66 -4.83 4.03
CA VAL A 321 3.37 -5.20 4.64
C VAL A 321 3.00 -4.27 5.80
N CYS A 322 3.96 -3.94 6.67
CA CYS A 322 3.73 -3.03 7.79
C CYS A 322 3.40 -1.61 7.32
N ASP A 323 4.11 -1.13 6.29
CA ASP A 323 3.92 0.17 5.65
C ASP A 323 2.50 0.29 5.06
N ILE A 324 2.11 -0.61 4.16
CA ILE A 324 0.78 -0.59 3.52
C ILE A 324 -0.35 -0.66 4.55
N ARG A 325 -0.22 -1.48 5.61
CA ARG A 325 -1.21 -1.54 6.70
C ARG A 325 -1.19 -0.30 7.59
N GLY A 326 -0.04 0.34 7.74
CA GLY A 326 0.14 1.55 8.54
C GLY A 326 -0.50 2.79 7.92
N VAL A 327 -0.93 2.75 6.65
CA VAL A 327 -1.57 3.87 5.94
C VAL A 327 -2.99 4.14 6.44
N GLY A 328 -3.78 3.10 6.72
CA GLY A 328 -5.19 3.24 7.13
C GLY A 328 -5.97 1.92 7.19
N PRO A 329 -7.13 1.90 7.86
CA PRO A 329 -7.90 0.70 8.19
C PRO A 329 -8.40 -0.14 6.99
N ASP A 330 -8.46 0.42 5.78
CA ASP A 330 -8.97 -0.28 4.58
C ASP A 330 -7.92 -0.35 3.45
N THR A 331 -6.65 -0.04 3.74
CA THR A 331 -5.62 0.04 2.70
C THR A 331 -5.10 -1.34 2.29
N TRP A 332 -5.08 -2.29 3.22
CA TRP A 332 -4.63 -3.66 3.00
C TRP A 332 -5.82 -4.56 2.67
N ASN A 333 -5.78 -5.20 1.49
CA ASN A 333 -6.79 -6.15 1.01
C ASN A 333 -6.13 -7.42 0.44
N ASN A 334 -6.92 -8.47 0.21
CA ASN A 334 -6.40 -9.75 -0.28
C ASN A 334 -5.83 -9.63 -1.69
N TRP A 335 -6.29 -8.67 -2.50
CA TRP A 335 -5.69 -8.37 -3.80
C TRP A 335 -4.21 -7.98 -3.67
N LYS A 336 -3.90 -6.95 -2.86
CA LYS A 336 -2.52 -6.52 -2.59
C LYS A 336 -1.71 -7.64 -1.93
N ALA A 337 -2.32 -8.37 -1.00
CA ALA A 337 -1.68 -9.51 -0.35
C ALA A 337 -1.29 -10.60 -1.37
N ALA A 338 -2.14 -10.89 -2.36
CA ALA A 338 -1.88 -11.85 -3.42
C ALA A 338 -0.73 -11.41 -4.34
N LEU A 339 -0.69 -10.12 -4.72
CA LEU A 339 0.40 -9.56 -5.53
C LEU A 339 1.75 -9.64 -4.81
N ILE A 340 1.82 -9.19 -3.56
CA ILE A 340 3.03 -9.25 -2.72
C ILE A 340 3.48 -10.71 -2.51
N ARG A 341 2.55 -11.62 -2.23
CA ARG A 341 2.82 -13.05 -2.08
C ARG A 341 3.35 -13.68 -3.37
N ALA A 342 2.78 -13.32 -4.51
CA ALA A 342 3.22 -13.80 -5.81
C ALA A 342 4.64 -13.32 -6.13
N LEU A 343 4.92 -12.03 -5.96
CA LEU A 343 6.24 -11.46 -6.18
C LEU A 343 7.28 -12.09 -5.25
N TYR A 344 6.98 -12.20 -3.95
CA TYR A 344 7.85 -12.82 -2.96
C TYR A 344 8.21 -14.26 -3.33
N ARG A 345 7.22 -15.12 -3.60
CA ARG A 345 7.45 -16.54 -3.91
C ARG A 345 8.28 -16.73 -5.17
N GLN A 346 7.97 -15.98 -6.23
CA GLN A 346 8.71 -16.07 -7.49
C GLN A 346 10.15 -15.58 -7.36
N THR A 347 10.34 -14.50 -6.60
CA THR A 347 11.67 -13.92 -6.34
C THR A 347 12.51 -14.83 -5.45
N ARG A 348 11.93 -15.38 -4.39
CA ARG A 348 12.61 -16.33 -3.50
C ARG A 348 13.09 -17.56 -4.26
N ARG A 349 12.22 -18.17 -5.08
CA ARG A 349 12.60 -19.27 -5.98
C ARG A 349 13.76 -18.87 -6.89
N ALA A 350 13.71 -17.69 -7.51
CA ALA A 350 14.76 -17.21 -8.40
C ALA A 350 16.11 -16.98 -7.69
N LEU A 351 16.09 -16.53 -6.44
CA LEU A 351 17.28 -16.34 -5.62
C LEU A 351 17.87 -17.68 -5.12
N GLU A 352 17.02 -18.68 -4.85
CA GLU A 352 17.44 -20.00 -4.35
C GLU A 352 17.91 -20.94 -5.48
N THR A 353 17.19 -20.99 -6.60
CA THR A 353 17.47 -21.94 -7.70
C THR A 353 18.20 -21.31 -8.89
N GLY A 354 18.51 -20.01 -8.82
CA GLY A 354 19.06 -19.24 -9.93
C GLY A 354 18.00 -18.74 -10.93
N GLN A 355 18.36 -17.74 -11.73
CA GLN A 355 17.44 -17.05 -12.65
C GLN A 355 16.98 -17.93 -13.83
N GLU A 356 17.63 -19.06 -14.11
CA GLU A 356 17.22 -20.02 -15.14
C GLU A 356 15.83 -20.61 -14.88
N ALA A 357 15.42 -20.71 -13.60
CA ALA A 357 14.07 -21.13 -13.21
C ALA A 357 12.97 -20.16 -13.66
N LEU A 358 13.34 -18.92 -14.02
CA LEU A 358 12.43 -17.92 -14.58
C LEU A 358 12.37 -17.95 -16.11
N ASN A 359 13.09 -18.87 -16.77
CA ASN A 359 13.08 -18.97 -18.23
C ASN A 359 11.66 -19.27 -18.76
N ARG A 360 11.31 -18.60 -19.87
CA ARG A 360 10.02 -18.64 -20.55
C ARG A 360 9.61 -20.06 -20.95
N GLU A 361 10.57 -20.87 -21.39
CA GLU A 361 10.33 -22.25 -21.85
C GLU A 361 9.97 -23.19 -20.70
N THR A 362 10.69 -23.10 -19.58
CA THR A 362 10.45 -23.90 -18.37
C THR A 362 9.05 -23.61 -17.81
N ARG A 363 8.69 -22.32 -17.68
CA ARG A 363 7.34 -21.90 -17.22
C ARG A 363 6.23 -22.40 -18.14
N GLY A 364 6.41 -22.30 -19.45
CA GLY A 364 5.42 -22.78 -20.41
C GLY A 364 5.21 -24.30 -20.31
N THR A 365 6.28 -25.04 -20.02
CA THR A 365 6.21 -26.50 -19.84
C THR A 365 5.50 -26.87 -18.54
N GLU A 366 5.87 -26.24 -17.42
CA GLU A 366 5.19 -26.42 -16.12
C GLU A 366 3.69 -26.09 -16.23
N ALA A 367 3.33 -24.97 -16.86
CA ALA A 367 1.93 -24.57 -17.03
C ALA A 367 1.11 -25.60 -17.83
N LYS A 368 1.68 -26.15 -18.91
CA LYS A 368 1.02 -27.21 -19.70
C LYS A 368 0.88 -28.50 -18.92
N GLN A 369 1.85 -28.86 -18.07
CA GLN A 369 1.74 -30.01 -17.18
C GLN A 369 0.63 -29.82 -16.14
N ASN A 370 0.59 -28.64 -15.52
CA ASN A 370 -0.46 -28.28 -14.56
C ASN A 370 -1.86 -28.30 -15.19
N LEU A 371 -2.01 -27.83 -16.43
CA LEU A 371 -3.28 -27.90 -17.15
C LEU A 371 -3.73 -29.34 -17.37
N ARG A 372 -2.82 -30.25 -17.77
CA ARG A 372 -3.15 -31.67 -17.94
C ARG A 372 -3.60 -32.30 -16.63
N ALA A 373 -2.95 -31.96 -15.52
CA ALA A 373 -3.34 -32.42 -14.20
C ALA A 373 -4.71 -31.86 -13.75
N ALA A 374 -5.03 -30.61 -14.14
CA ALA A 374 -6.30 -29.96 -13.83
C ALA A 374 -7.49 -30.45 -14.68
N LEU A 375 -7.24 -31.15 -15.80
CA LEU A 375 -8.26 -31.66 -16.71
C LEU A 375 -8.16 -33.19 -16.91
N PRO A 376 -8.32 -34.01 -15.84
CA PRO A 376 -8.13 -35.45 -15.91
C PRO A 376 -9.18 -36.16 -16.79
N SER A 377 -10.35 -35.56 -17.00
CA SER A 377 -11.44 -36.11 -17.83
C SER A 377 -11.28 -35.84 -19.32
N TRP A 378 -10.29 -35.03 -19.72
CA TRP A 378 -10.09 -34.68 -21.13
C TRP A 378 -9.31 -35.78 -21.87
N SER A 379 -9.70 -36.03 -23.12
CA SER A 379 -8.97 -36.96 -23.98
C SER A 379 -7.56 -36.44 -24.29
N ALA A 380 -6.61 -37.35 -24.53
CA ALA A 380 -5.25 -36.96 -24.93
C ALA A 380 -5.24 -36.12 -26.22
N LYS A 381 -6.20 -36.35 -27.12
CA LYS A 381 -6.38 -35.56 -28.35
C LYS A 381 -6.78 -34.13 -28.02
N ASP A 382 -7.81 -33.93 -27.20
CA ASP A 382 -8.29 -32.59 -26.82
C ASP A 382 -7.20 -31.81 -26.07
N LEU A 383 -6.49 -32.46 -25.13
CA LEU A 383 -5.38 -31.84 -24.41
C LEU A 383 -4.24 -31.44 -25.35
N LYS A 384 -3.93 -32.24 -26.37
CA LYS A 384 -2.90 -31.91 -27.36
C LYS A 384 -3.31 -30.71 -28.21
N THR A 385 -4.57 -30.66 -28.64
CA THR A 385 -5.13 -29.52 -29.37
C THR A 385 -5.03 -28.24 -28.53
N GLU A 386 -5.52 -28.29 -27.29
CA GLU A 386 -5.54 -27.12 -26.42
C GLU A 386 -4.13 -26.63 -26.04
N THR A 387 -3.23 -27.55 -25.67
CA THR A 387 -1.84 -27.18 -25.34
C THR A 387 -1.04 -26.66 -26.54
N GLY A 388 -1.50 -26.95 -27.77
CA GLY A 388 -0.93 -26.47 -29.03
C GLY A 388 -1.53 -25.17 -29.55
N ARG A 389 -2.76 -24.83 -29.12
CA ARG A 389 -3.56 -23.68 -29.57
C ARG A 389 -2.94 -22.33 -29.22
N HIS A 390 -2.27 -22.24 -28.08
CA HIS A 390 -1.80 -20.97 -27.51
C HIS A 390 -0.31 -20.68 -27.73
N TYR A 391 0.03 -19.39 -27.88
CA TYR A 391 1.42 -18.92 -27.91
C TYR A 391 2.06 -18.92 -26.51
N PRO A 392 3.41 -18.91 -26.39
CA PRO A 392 4.10 -18.93 -25.09
C PRO A 392 3.65 -17.89 -24.04
N PRO A 393 3.35 -16.62 -24.39
CA PRO A 393 2.93 -15.62 -23.39
C PRO A 393 1.66 -16.00 -22.61
N TYR A 394 0.70 -16.68 -23.24
CA TYR A 394 -0.53 -17.16 -22.58
C TYR A 394 -0.23 -18.10 -21.40
N TRP A 395 0.74 -18.98 -21.55
CA TRP A 395 1.12 -19.96 -20.53
C TRP A 395 1.83 -19.33 -19.34
N GLN A 396 2.51 -18.21 -19.56
CA GLN A 396 3.24 -17.48 -18.53
C GLN A 396 2.35 -16.49 -17.80
N GLY A 397 1.42 -15.89 -18.53
CA GLY A 397 0.61 -14.79 -18.07
C GLY A 397 -0.67 -15.16 -17.33
N LEU A 398 -1.05 -16.44 -17.28
CA LEU A 398 -2.28 -16.87 -16.64
C LEU A 398 -2.00 -18.03 -15.67
N HIS A 399 -2.78 -18.07 -14.59
CA HIS A 399 -2.76 -19.17 -13.64
C HIS A 399 -3.48 -20.40 -14.23
N VAL A 400 -3.12 -21.60 -13.77
CA VAL A 400 -3.70 -22.87 -14.26
C VAL A 400 -5.24 -22.89 -14.17
N THR A 401 -5.81 -22.22 -13.16
CA THR A 401 -7.27 -22.13 -13.01
C THR A 401 -7.93 -21.34 -14.15
N ALA A 402 -7.24 -20.35 -14.73
CA ALA A 402 -7.74 -19.63 -15.91
C ALA A 402 -7.52 -20.46 -17.18
N HIS A 403 -6.38 -21.17 -17.28
CA HIS A 403 -6.12 -22.07 -18.41
C HIS A 403 -7.19 -23.17 -18.53
N ALA A 404 -7.60 -23.77 -17.39
CA ALA A 404 -8.63 -24.80 -17.37
C ALA A 404 -10.01 -24.27 -17.80
N VAL A 405 -10.35 -23.04 -17.39
CA VAL A 405 -11.59 -22.37 -17.82
C VAL A 405 -11.55 -22.05 -19.31
N PHE A 406 -10.48 -21.44 -19.81
CA PHE A 406 -10.36 -21.13 -21.24
C PHE A 406 -10.41 -22.40 -22.11
N ALA A 407 -9.79 -23.50 -21.67
CA ALA A 407 -9.91 -24.78 -22.36
C ALA A 407 -11.38 -25.19 -22.51
N GLN A 408 -12.19 -25.09 -21.45
CA GLN A 408 -13.62 -25.39 -21.50
C GLN A 408 -14.39 -24.43 -22.39
N LEU A 409 -14.14 -23.12 -22.27
CA LEU A 409 -14.82 -22.10 -23.09
C LEU A 409 -14.50 -22.27 -24.58
N LEU A 410 -13.25 -22.57 -24.95
CA LEU A 410 -12.81 -22.72 -26.35
C LEU A 410 -13.21 -24.06 -26.98
N LYS A 411 -13.68 -25.03 -26.19
CA LYS A 411 -14.07 -26.34 -26.71
C LYS A 411 -15.31 -26.21 -27.60
N ASN A 412 -15.15 -26.43 -28.90
CA ASN A 412 -16.22 -26.34 -29.91
C ASN A 412 -16.92 -24.97 -29.92
N ILE A 413 -16.19 -23.88 -29.70
CA ILE A 413 -16.72 -22.52 -29.85
C ILE A 413 -16.91 -22.20 -31.34
N GLY A 414 -18.04 -21.58 -31.68
CA GLY A 414 -18.33 -21.07 -33.03
C GLY A 414 -17.79 -19.65 -33.26
N GLU A 415 -17.72 -19.22 -34.52
CA GLU A 415 -17.16 -17.89 -34.88
C GLU A 415 -18.00 -16.71 -34.38
N ASP A 416 -19.32 -16.88 -34.25
CA ASP A 416 -20.24 -15.85 -33.76
C ASP A 416 -20.54 -15.96 -32.25
N GLU A 417 -19.89 -16.88 -31.54
CA GLU A 417 -20.13 -17.14 -30.12
C GLU A 417 -19.22 -16.29 -29.21
N ILE A 418 -19.81 -15.72 -28.17
CA ILE A 418 -19.09 -15.14 -27.04
C ILE A 418 -19.42 -15.99 -25.83
N ARG A 419 -18.40 -16.62 -25.23
CA ARG A 419 -18.56 -17.41 -24.02
C ARG A 419 -17.86 -16.72 -22.85
N ILE A 420 -18.55 -16.69 -21.71
CA ILE A 420 -18.12 -15.96 -20.52
C ILE A 420 -18.18 -16.90 -19.32
N ASP A 421 -17.14 -16.87 -18.50
CA ASP A 421 -17.11 -17.48 -17.16
C ASP A 421 -16.90 -16.38 -16.12
N LEU A 422 -17.67 -16.43 -15.03
CA LEU A 422 -17.53 -15.53 -13.89
C LEU A 422 -17.29 -16.36 -12.64
N HIS A 423 -16.19 -16.09 -11.95
CA HIS A 423 -15.80 -16.81 -10.75
C HIS A 423 -15.37 -15.85 -9.64
N PRO A 424 -16.04 -15.85 -8.47
CA PRO A 424 -15.55 -15.14 -7.29
C PRO A 424 -14.25 -15.77 -6.80
N ASP A 425 -13.17 -15.01 -6.87
CA ASP A 425 -11.84 -15.38 -6.36
C ASP A 425 -11.63 -14.64 -5.04
N THR A 426 -12.15 -15.22 -3.96
CA THR A 426 -12.09 -14.65 -2.61
C THR A 426 -10.64 -14.48 -2.12
N ASP A 427 -9.73 -15.34 -2.56
CA ASP A 427 -8.31 -15.26 -2.19
C ASP A 427 -7.61 -14.02 -2.78
N ARG A 428 -8.22 -13.41 -3.80
CA ARG A 428 -7.76 -12.19 -4.46
C ARG A 428 -8.68 -11.00 -4.21
N ASP A 429 -9.74 -11.12 -3.42
CA ASP A 429 -10.81 -10.11 -3.29
C ASP A 429 -11.34 -9.60 -4.64
N ALA A 430 -11.47 -10.47 -5.65
CA ALA A 430 -11.95 -10.04 -6.97
C ALA A 430 -12.78 -11.13 -7.64
N THR A 431 -13.71 -10.74 -8.51
CA THR A 431 -14.37 -11.64 -9.44
C THR A 431 -13.54 -11.73 -10.71
N ARG A 432 -13.09 -12.93 -11.06
CA ARG A 432 -12.47 -13.18 -12.36
C ARG A 432 -13.54 -13.36 -13.41
N VAL A 433 -13.43 -12.63 -14.51
CA VAL A 433 -14.26 -12.75 -15.71
C VAL A 433 -13.38 -13.21 -16.87
N CYS A 434 -13.65 -14.39 -17.41
CA CYS A 434 -12.96 -14.93 -18.57
C CYS A 434 -13.86 -14.83 -19.81
N PHE A 435 -13.35 -14.26 -20.89
CA PHE A 435 -14.01 -14.12 -22.18
C PHE A 435 -13.29 -14.94 -23.24
N ALA A 436 -14.05 -15.76 -23.97
CA ALA A 436 -13.60 -16.45 -25.17
C ALA A 436 -14.50 -16.08 -26.36
N LEU A 437 -13.90 -15.56 -27.43
CA LEU A 437 -14.58 -15.06 -28.62
C LEU A 437 -13.58 -14.89 -29.76
N VAL A 438 -14.06 -14.73 -30.99
CA VAL A 438 -13.19 -14.39 -32.14
C VAL A 438 -12.51 -13.05 -31.90
N ASP A 439 -11.21 -12.99 -32.14
CA ASP A 439 -10.41 -11.79 -31.97
C ASP A 439 -10.62 -10.82 -33.14
N HIS A 440 -10.81 -9.54 -32.82
CA HIS A 440 -10.91 -8.47 -33.80
C HIS A 440 -10.38 -7.15 -33.19
N PRO A 441 -9.90 -6.20 -34.02
CA PRO A 441 -9.35 -4.95 -33.52
C PRO A 441 -10.28 -4.24 -32.54
N GLY A 442 -9.71 -3.81 -31.40
CA GLY A 442 -10.44 -3.08 -30.35
C GLY A 442 -11.25 -3.94 -29.39
N ILE A 443 -11.19 -5.29 -29.46
CA ILE A 443 -11.98 -6.14 -28.56
C ILE A 443 -11.70 -5.87 -27.08
N PHE A 444 -10.44 -5.66 -26.69
CA PHE A 444 -10.08 -5.34 -25.30
C PHE A 444 -10.82 -4.09 -24.79
N SER A 445 -10.89 -3.04 -25.61
CA SER A 445 -11.62 -1.82 -25.28
C SER A 445 -13.13 -2.06 -25.18
N ARG A 446 -13.70 -2.88 -26.07
CA ARG A 446 -15.12 -3.26 -26.02
C ARG A 446 -15.46 -3.99 -24.72
N LEU A 447 -14.62 -4.95 -24.31
CA LEU A 447 -14.77 -5.68 -23.05
C LEU A 447 -14.65 -4.75 -21.84
N ALA A 448 -13.61 -3.90 -21.81
CA ALA A 448 -13.43 -2.90 -20.74
C ALA A 448 -14.62 -1.93 -20.65
N GLY A 449 -15.17 -1.50 -21.79
CA GLY A 449 -16.36 -0.65 -21.85
C GLY A 449 -17.62 -1.33 -21.31
N ALA A 450 -17.81 -2.62 -21.61
CA ALA A 450 -18.94 -3.40 -21.07
C ALA A 450 -18.86 -3.53 -19.55
N LEU A 451 -17.67 -3.74 -19.00
CA LEU A 451 -17.43 -3.78 -17.55
C LEU A 451 -17.60 -2.40 -16.89
N ALA A 452 -17.11 -1.33 -17.54
CA ALA A 452 -17.28 0.03 -17.06
C ALA A 452 -18.76 0.45 -16.96
N LEU A 453 -19.61 0.04 -17.92
CA LEU A 453 -21.06 0.28 -17.90
C LEU A 453 -21.75 -0.32 -16.67
N LEU A 454 -21.21 -1.41 -16.14
CA LEU A 454 -21.72 -2.07 -14.93
C LEU A 454 -21.29 -1.33 -13.66
N GLY A 455 -20.36 -0.38 -13.76
CA GLY A 455 -19.67 0.24 -12.63
C GLY A 455 -18.71 -0.73 -11.95
N ALA A 456 -18.21 -1.73 -12.66
CA ALA A 456 -17.20 -2.64 -12.14
C ALA A 456 -15.83 -1.96 -12.13
N ASN A 457 -15.12 -2.06 -11.02
CA ASN A 457 -13.74 -1.60 -10.92
C ASN A 457 -12.80 -2.69 -11.44
N VAL A 458 -11.99 -2.42 -12.46
CA VAL A 458 -11.05 -3.40 -13.01
C VAL A 458 -9.69 -3.23 -12.32
N VAL A 459 -9.15 -4.29 -11.72
CA VAL A 459 -7.86 -4.25 -11.01
C VAL A 459 -6.71 -4.92 -11.77
N ASP A 460 -7.02 -5.88 -12.65
CA ASP A 460 -6.05 -6.50 -13.57
C ASP A 460 -6.79 -7.00 -14.81
N ALA A 461 -6.11 -6.96 -15.96
CA ALA A 461 -6.65 -7.44 -17.21
C ALA A 461 -5.55 -8.00 -18.11
N ARG A 462 -5.82 -9.17 -18.69
CA ARG A 462 -4.86 -9.90 -19.52
C ARG A 462 -5.57 -10.47 -20.72
N SER A 463 -5.02 -10.29 -21.92
CA SER A 463 -5.64 -10.76 -23.16
C SER A 463 -4.62 -11.40 -24.08
N TYR A 464 -4.96 -12.59 -24.58
CA TYR A 464 -4.11 -13.33 -25.50
C TYR A 464 -4.92 -13.80 -26.69
N THR A 465 -4.35 -13.63 -27.88
CA THR A 465 -4.88 -14.22 -29.12
C THR A 465 -4.27 -15.60 -29.32
N SER A 466 -5.13 -16.58 -29.55
CA SER A 466 -4.76 -17.94 -29.90
C SER A 466 -4.39 -18.07 -31.39
N LYS A 467 -3.71 -19.15 -31.78
CA LYS A 467 -3.25 -19.37 -33.16
C LYS A 467 -4.39 -19.52 -34.17
N ASP A 468 -5.55 -19.93 -33.69
CA ASP A 468 -6.78 -20.12 -34.45
C ASP A 468 -7.73 -18.93 -34.37
N GLY A 469 -7.23 -17.76 -33.92
CA GLY A 469 -7.93 -16.48 -34.07
C GLY A 469 -8.92 -16.13 -32.97
N TYR A 470 -8.93 -16.86 -31.85
CA TYR A 470 -9.77 -16.53 -30.69
C TYR A 470 -9.02 -15.67 -29.66
N ALA A 471 -9.67 -14.65 -29.14
CA ALA A 471 -9.22 -13.89 -27.99
C ALA A 471 -9.60 -14.63 -26.68
N THR A 472 -8.64 -14.71 -25.77
CA THR A 472 -8.80 -15.19 -24.39
C THR A 472 -8.47 -14.03 -23.45
N ALA A 473 -9.51 -13.37 -22.96
CA ALA A 473 -9.35 -12.19 -22.10
C ALA A 473 -9.83 -12.49 -20.68
N ALA A 474 -8.95 -12.32 -19.70
CA ALA A 474 -9.26 -12.44 -18.28
C ALA A 474 -9.21 -11.05 -17.64
N PHE A 475 -10.29 -10.67 -16.98
CA PHE A 475 -10.40 -9.44 -16.18
C PHE A 475 -10.62 -9.83 -14.72
N TRP A 476 -9.98 -9.14 -13.79
CA TRP A 476 -10.30 -9.20 -12.38
C TRP A 476 -11.03 -7.92 -12.02
N ILE A 477 -12.28 -8.07 -11.55
CA ILE A 477 -13.16 -6.95 -11.23
C ILE A 477 -13.60 -6.98 -9.77
N GLN A 478 -13.82 -5.80 -9.22
CA GLN A 478 -14.37 -5.59 -7.88
C GLN A 478 -15.66 -4.78 -7.97
N ASP A 479 -16.50 -4.90 -6.94
CA ASP A 479 -17.65 -4.02 -6.74
C ASP A 479 -17.22 -2.63 -6.24
N ALA A 480 -18.20 -1.78 -5.90
CA ALA A 480 -17.93 -0.40 -5.46
C ALA A 480 -17.24 -0.34 -4.09
N GLU A 481 -17.34 -1.43 -3.32
CA GLU A 481 -16.75 -1.60 -2.00
C GLU A 481 -15.37 -2.28 -2.05
N GLY A 482 -14.88 -2.65 -3.24
CA GLY A 482 -13.57 -3.29 -3.41
C GLY A 482 -13.57 -4.79 -3.14
N HIS A 483 -14.73 -5.44 -3.19
CA HIS A 483 -14.92 -6.86 -2.91
C HIS A 483 -15.29 -7.64 -4.19
N PRO A 484 -15.18 -8.98 -4.19
CA PRO A 484 -15.74 -9.79 -5.26
C PRO A 484 -17.27 -9.67 -5.27
N TYR A 485 -17.86 -9.67 -6.47
CA TYR A 485 -19.31 -9.73 -6.62
C TYR A 485 -19.87 -11.01 -6.01
N ASP A 486 -20.98 -10.87 -5.27
CA ASP A 486 -21.75 -11.99 -4.73
C ASP A 486 -22.13 -12.99 -5.84
N ALA A 487 -21.93 -14.28 -5.56
CA ALA A 487 -22.31 -15.39 -6.43
C ALA A 487 -23.77 -15.29 -6.93
N ALA A 488 -24.70 -14.81 -6.09
CA ALA A 488 -26.09 -14.63 -6.46
C ALA A 488 -26.31 -13.56 -7.55
N ARG A 489 -25.38 -12.60 -7.69
CA ARG A 489 -25.45 -11.52 -8.68
C ARG A 489 -24.79 -11.88 -10.01
N LEU A 490 -23.97 -12.94 -10.06
CA LEU A 490 -23.20 -13.29 -11.25
C LEU A 490 -24.07 -13.62 -12.48
N PRO A 491 -25.18 -14.39 -12.40
CA PRO A 491 -26.00 -14.68 -13.58
C PRO A 491 -26.56 -13.40 -14.21
N ARG A 492 -26.97 -12.44 -13.38
CA ARG A 492 -27.43 -11.13 -13.84
C ARG A 492 -26.30 -10.32 -14.45
N LEU A 493 -25.12 -10.33 -13.84
CA LEU A 493 -23.94 -9.64 -14.37
C LEU A 493 -23.57 -10.18 -15.75
N GLN A 494 -23.51 -11.51 -15.89
CA GLN A 494 -23.25 -12.19 -17.15
C GLN A 494 -24.24 -11.79 -18.24
N GLN A 495 -25.55 -11.83 -17.94
CA GLN A 495 -26.59 -11.44 -18.91
C GLN A 495 -26.43 -9.99 -19.38
N ILE A 496 -26.09 -9.06 -18.50
CA ILE A 496 -25.91 -7.66 -18.89
C ILE A 496 -24.64 -7.51 -19.73
N ILE A 497 -23.56 -8.20 -19.39
CA ILE A 497 -22.33 -8.22 -20.21
C ILE A 497 -22.64 -8.74 -21.62
N GLU A 498 -23.34 -9.88 -21.73
CA GLU A 498 -23.72 -10.47 -23.02
C GLU A 498 -24.56 -9.51 -23.87
N LYS A 499 -25.60 -8.90 -23.29
CA LYS A 499 -26.44 -7.90 -24.00
C LYS A 499 -25.65 -6.68 -24.45
N THR A 500 -24.73 -6.23 -23.60
CA THR A 500 -23.85 -5.09 -23.92
C THR A 500 -22.90 -5.43 -25.06
N LEU A 501 -22.33 -6.62 -25.05
CA LEU A 501 -21.47 -7.10 -26.13
C LEU A 501 -22.27 -7.34 -27.42
N LYS A 502 -23.54 -7.75 -27.37
CA LYS A 502 -24.40 -7.85 -28.55
C LYS A 502 -24.88 -6.50 -29.11
N GLY A 503 -24.61 -5.39 -28.41
CA GLY A 503 -25.05 -4.06 -28.81
C GLY A 503 -26.54 -3.80 -28.54
N GLU A 504 -27.19 -4.65 -27.75
CA GLU A 504 -28.62 -4.53 -27.38
C GLU A 504 -28.85 -3.47 -26.29
N VAL A 505 -27.77 -3.03 -25.62
CA VAL A 505 -27.79 -1.93 -24.65
C VAL A 505 -27.12 -0.72 -25.28
N VAL A 506 -27.89 0.33 -25.55
CA VAL A 506 -27.35 1.61 -26.04
C VAL A 506 -26.61 2.30 -24.90
N ALA A 507 -25.28 2.24 -24.92
CA ALA A 507 -24.36 2.76 -23.91
C ALA A 507 -24.46 4.26 -23.59
N ARG A 508 -25.33 5.03 -24.26
CA ARG A 508 -25.38 6.50 -24.14
C ARG A 508 -26.19 7.03 -22.96
N ASP A 509 -27.11 6.26 -22.39
CA ASP A 509 -27.99 6.75 -21.32
C ASP A 509 -27.62 6.24 -19.92
N ALA A 510 -26.88 5.12 -19.80
CA ALA A 510 -26.51 4.54 -18.51
C ALA A 510 -25.26 5.16 -17.84
N ILE A 511 -24.35 5.77 -18.62
CA ILE A 511 -23.10 6.35 -18.09
C ILE A 511 -23.33 7.75 -17.49
N LYS A 512 -24.32 8.50 -17.98
CA LYS A 512 -24.52 9.92 -17.63
C LYS A 512 -24.81 10.18 -16.15
N ASP A 513 -25.43 9.23 -15.44
CA ASP A 513 -25.83 9.46 -14.03
C ASP A 513 -24.79 9.03 -12.99
N LYS A 514 -23.75 8.29 -13.38
CA LYS A 514 -22.68 7.81 -12.47
C LYS A 514 -21.41 8.65 -12.49
N ASP A 515 -21.32 9.60 -13.41
CA ASP A 515 -20.11 10.35 -13.72
C ASP A 515 -19.75 11.47 -12.71
N LYS A 516 -20.56 11.69 -11.65
CA LYS A 516 -20.37 12.84 -10.75
C LYS A 516 -19.22 12.65 -9.75
N ILE A 517 -18.14 13.41 -9.95
CA ILE A 517 -17.05 13.57 -8.96
C ILE A 517 -17.61 14.15 -7.64
N LYS A 518 -17.32 13.50 -6.50
CA LYS A 518 -17.78 13.97 -5.18
C LYS A 518 -17.19 15.35 -4.87
N LYS A 519 -17.99 16.25 -4.27
CA LYS A 519 -17.56 17.65 -3.96
C LYS A 519 -16.24 17.71 -3.16
N ARG A 520 -16.04 16.79 -2.21
CA ARG A 520 -14.84 16.71 -1.36
C ARG A 520 -13.55 16.44 -2.16
N GLU A 521 -13.65 15.81 -3.31
CA GLU A 521 -12.49 15.38 -4.10
C GLU A 521 -12.06 16.46 -5.12
N ARG A 522 -12.86 17.51 -5.35
CA ARG A 522 -12.58 18.53 -6.38
C ARG A 522 -11.36 19.40 -6.05
N ALA A 523 -10.99 19.51 -4.78
CA ALA A 523 -9.87 20.33 -4.33
C ALA A 523 -8.49 19.73 -4.68
N PHE A 524 -8.43 18.43 -4.98
CA PHE A 524 -7.19 17.74 -5.32
C PHE A 524 -6.83 17.92 -6.81
N LYS A 525 -5.65 18.51 -7.06
CA LYS A 525 -5.02 18.50 -8.38
C LYS A 525 -4.11 17.28 -8.48
N VAL A 526 -4.51 16.32 -9.31
CA VAL A 526 -3.68 15.17 -9.70
C VAL A 526 -3.08 15.49 -11.06
N PRO A 527 -1.75 15.66 -11.18
CA PRO A 527 -1.12 15.89 -12.48
C PRO A 527 -1.20 14.62 -13.34
N THR A 528 -1.49 14.79 -14.64
CA THR A 528 -1.46 13.66 -15.59
C THR A 528 -0.06 13.50 -16.15
N SER A 529 0.58 12.36 -15.85
CA SER A 529 1.86 11.92 -16.42
C SER A 529 1.63 10.69 -17.30
N ILE A 530 2.24 10.67 -18.48
CA ILE A 530 2.17 9.53 -19.40
C ILE A 530 3.60 9.22 -19.83
N THR A 531 4.06 8.01 -19.56
CA THR A 531 5.45 7.60 -19.86
C THR A 531 5.48 6.34 -20.72
N PHE A 532 6.56 6.20 -21.48
CA PHE A 532 6.81 5.07 -22.37
C PHE A 532 8.11 4.39 -21.97
N ASP A 533 8.02 3.15 -21.51
CA ASP A 533 9.15 2.35 -21.07
C ASP A 533 9.35 1.15 -22.01
N ASN A 534 10.44 1.19 -22.77
CA ASN A 534 10.86 0.09 -23.64
C ASN A 534 11.82 -0.89 -22.96
N GLU A 535 12.30 -0.58 -21.77
CA GLU A 535 13.25 -1.39 -21.01
C GLU A 535 12.57 -2.25 -19.96
N GLY A 536 11.40 -1.89 -19.46
CA GLY A 536 10.71 -2.67 -18.42
C GLY A 536 10.21 -4.05 -18.86
N SER A 537 10.10 -4.30 -20.17
CA SER A 537 9.78 -5.63 -20.74
C SER A 537 10.76 -5.95 -21.86
N GLU A 538 11.00 -7.22 -22.17
CA GLU A 538 11.83 -7.59 -23.34
C GLU A 538 11.07 -7.42 -24.66
N ILE A 539 9.75 -7.59 -24.64
CA ILE A 539 8.94 -7.74 -25.86
C ILE A 539 7.81 -6.72 -26.00
N TYR A 540 7.44 -6.00 -24.93
CA TYR A 540 6.40 -4.98 -24.95
C TYR A 540 6.96 -3.59 -24.64
N THR A 541 6.32 -2.55 -25.18
CA THR A 541 6.44 -1.20 -24.62
C THR A 541 5.44 -1.08 -23.50
N ILE A 542 5.85 -0.54 -22.35
CA ILE A 542 4.95 -0.26 -21.24
C ILE A 542 4.55 1.21 -21.34
N ILE A 543 3.26 1.47 -21.48
CA ILE A 543 2.69 2.82 -21.38
C ILE A 543 2.12 2.94 -19.98
N GLU A 544 2.73 3.75 -19.13
CA GLU A 544 2.24 4.04 -17.79
C GLU A 544 1.50 5.38 -17.82
N VAL A 545 0.22 5.35 -17.42
CA VAL A 545 -0.64 6.53 -17.33
C VAL A 545 -0.96 6.76 -15.87
N ASP A 546 -0.37 7.82 -15.30
CA ASP A 546 -0.66 8.31 -13.97
C ASP A 546 -1.60 9.50 -14.08
N THR A 547 -2.81 9.37 -13.55
CA THR A 547 -3.83 10.41 -13.63
C THR A 547 -4.88 10.28 -12.54
N ARG A 548 -5.81 11.24 -12.50
CA ARG A 548 -6.97 11.16 -11.63
C ARG A 548 -7.90 10.02 -12.05
N ASP A 549 -8.27 9.17 -11.12
CA ASP A 549 -9.26 8.12 -11.32
C ASP A 549 -10.66 8.71 -11.55
N ARG A 550 -11.44 8.03 -12.39
CA ARG A 550 -12.85 8.34 -12.66
C ARG A 550 -13.54 7.15 -13.33
N PRO A 551 -14.88 7.06 -13.19
CA PRO A 551 -15.67 6.11 -13.98
C PRO A 551 -15.34 6.19 -15.48
N GLY A 552 -15.17 5.02 -16.10
CA GLY A 552 -14.92 4.89 -17.53
C GLY A 552 -13.51 5.29 -18.00
N LEU A 553 -12.57 5.63 -17.11
CA LEU A 553 -11.21 6.00 -17.49
C LEU A 553 -10.51 4.90 -18.30
N LEU A 554 -10.51 3.66 -17.81
CA LEU A 554 -9.91 2.52 -18.49
C LEU A 554 -10.49 2.33 -19.91
N PHE A 555 -11.80 2.53 -20.07
CA PHE A 555 -12.45 2.46 -21.38
C PHE A 555 -11.94 3.56 -22.32
N ASP A 556 -11.85 4.81 -21.85
CA ASP A 556 -11.35 5.92 -22.65
C ASP A 556 -9.89 5.72 -23.08
N LEU A 557 -9.03 5.22 -22.17
CA LEU A 557 -7.63 4.91 -22.46
C LEU A 557 -7.51 3.78 -23.48
N THR A 558 -8.15 2.64 -23.22
CA THR A 558 -8.10 1.47 -24.11
C THR A 558 -8.70 1.75 -25.48
N ARG A 559 -9.76 2.57 -25.55
CA ARG A 559 -10.36 3.00 -26.82
C ARG A 559 -9.42 3.89 -27.62
N THR A 560 -8.72 4.79 -26.94
CA THR A 560 -7.73 5.67 -27.57
C THR A 560 -6.55 4.87 -28.13
N LEU A 561 -6.06 3.89 -27.38
CA LEU A 561 -5.04 2.95 -27.83
C LEU A 561 -5.52 2.13 -29.04
N ALA A 562 -6.73 1.57 -28.97
CA ALA A 562 -7.31 0.80 -30.06
C ALA A 562 -7.47 1.63 -31.35
N ASN A 563 -7.97 2.87 -31.26
CA ASN A 563 -8.11 3.79 -32.39
C ASN A 563 -6.76 4.20 -33.00
N ALA A 564 -5.67 4.09 -32.24
CA ALA A 564 -4.32 4.32 -32.71
C ALA A 564 -3.65 3.02 -33.23
N ASN A 565 -4.41 1.94 -33.41
CA ASN A 565 -3.93 0.61 -33.81
C ASN A 565 -2.86 0.05 -32.86
N VAL A 566 -3.02 0.30 -31.57
CA VAL A 566 -2.16 -0.24 -30.50
C VAL A 566 -2.79 -1.51 -29.97
N TYR A 567 -2.03 -2.60 -29.96
CA TYR A 567 -2.46 -3.88 -29.40
C TYR A 567 -2.05 -3.96 -27.92
N ILE A 568 -3.02 -4.24 -27.05
CA ILE A 568 -2.82 -4.38 -25.60
C ILE A 568 -2.75 -5.87 -25.25
N ASN A 569 -1.63 -6.30 -24.67
CA ASN A 569 -1.46 -7.67 -24.18
C ASN A 569 -1.93 -7.81 -22.72
N SER A 570 -1.52 -6.88 -21.87
CA SER A 570 -1.95 -6.82 -20.47
C SER A 570 -2.07 -5.37 -20.01
N ALA A 571 -2.94 -5.16 -19.02
CA ALA A 571 -3.14 -3.90 -18.33
C ALA A 571 -3.19 -4.16 -16.83
N VAL A 572 -2.31 -3.51 -16.09
CA VAL A 572 -2.29 -3.55 -14.62
C VAL A 572 -2.82 -2.21 -14.13
N ILE A 573 -3.87 -2.25 -13.30
CA ILE A 573 -4.60 -1.05 -12.85
C ILE A 573 -4.40 -0.91 -11.35
N ALA A 574 -3.72 0.15 -10.92
CA ALA A 574 -3.45 0.41 -9.51
C ALA A 574 -4.07 1.73 -9.06
N THR A 575 -5.14 1.64 -8.28
CA THR A 575 -5.84 2.81 -7.72
C THR A 575 -5.35 3.14 -6.30
N TYR A 576 -5.03 4.41 -6.08
CA TYR A 576 -4.56 5.00 -4.82
C TYR A 576 -5.42 6.23 -4.47
N GLY A 577 -6.47 6.05 -3.67
CA GLY A 577 -7.41 7.15 -3.39
C GLY A 577 -8.07 7.65 -4.68
N GLU A 578 -7.90 8.94 -5.02
CA GLU A 578 -8.38 9.53 -6.28
C GLU A 578 -7.41 9.44 -7.47
N GLN A 579 -6.23 8.82 -7.30
CA GLN A 579 -5.23 8.67 -8.35
C GLN A 579 -5.21 7.22 -8.84
N VAL A 580 -4.97 7.02 -10.14
CA VAL A 580 -4.77 5.70 -10.72
C VAL A 580 -3.49 5.68 -11.54
N VAL A 581 -2.79 4.56 -11.47
CA VAL A 581 -1.63 4.25 -12.30
C VAL A 581 -1.98 3.04 -13.16
N ASP A 582 -2.27 3.30 -14.43
CA ASP A 582 -2.61 2.26 -15.42
C ASP A 582 -1.38 1.95 -16.27
N SER A 583 -0.91 0.71 -16.19
CA SER A 583 0.24 0.23 -16.95
C SER A 583 -0.20 -0.71 -18.07
N PHE A 584 -0.08 -0.27 -19.33
CA PHE A 584 -0.43 -1.06 -20.51
C PHE A 584 0.81 -1.65 -21.18
N TYR A 585 0.86 -2.97 -21.32
CA TYR A 585 1.89 -3.68 -22.07
C TYR A 585 1.44 -3.82 -23.52
N VAL A 586 2.06 -3.05 -24.41
CA VAL A 586 1.58 -2.86 -25.77
C VAL A 586 2.59 -3.18 -26.86
N LYS A 587 2.05 -3.40 -28.06
CA LYS A 587 2.76 -3.46 -29.34
C LYS A 587 2.03 -2.63 -30.38
N ASP A 588 2.76 -2.21 -31.41
CA ASP A 588 2.15 -1.61 -32.58
C ASP A 588 1.47 -2.67 -33.47
N MET A 589 0.81 -2.22 -34.54
CA MET A 589 0.10 -3.09 -35.48
C MET A 589 0.99 -4.14 -36.18
N PHE A 590 2.31 -3.96 -36.17
CA PHE A 590 3.28 -4.90 -36.73
C PHE A 590 3.87 -5.84 -35.66
N GLY A 591 3.39 -5.74 -34.42
CA GLY A 591 3.87 -6.55 -33.29
C GLY A 591 5.19 -6.06 -32.70
N LEU A 592 5.60 -4.82 -33.01
CA LEU A 592 6.86 -4.21 -32.58
C LEU A 592 6.64 -3.23 -31.41
N LYS A 593 7.74 -2.94 -30.70
CA LYS A 593 7.78 -1.91 -29.66
C LYS A 593 7.73 -0.49 -30.25
N PHE A 594 7.21 0.45 -29.49
CA PHE A 594 7.20 1.87 -29.81
C PHE A 594 8.53 2.53 -29.44
N HIS A 595 9.53 2.46 -30.33
CA HIS A 595 10.80 3.20 -30.17
C HIS A 595 10.78 4.61 -30.78
N SER A 596 9.87 4.86 -31.72
CA SER A 596 9.78 6.16 -32.41
C SER A 596 9.21 7.24 -31.50
N ALA A 597 10.02 8.26 -31.21
CA ALA A 597 9.62 9.41 -30.38
C ALA A 597 8.39 10.15 -30.94
N SER A 598 8.27 10.28 -32.26
CA SER A 598 7.11 10.94 -32.89
C SER A 598 5.83 10.14 -32.70
N LYS A 599 5.89 8.80 -32.81
CA LYS A 599 4.74 7.92 -32.50
C LYS A 599 4.35 8.03 -31.01
N GLN A 600 5.34 8.01 -30.11
CA GLN A 600 5.11 8.16 -28.67
C GLN A 600 4.43 9.49 -28.34
N GLN A 601 4.97 10.62 -28.80
CA GLN A 601 4.39 11.96 -28.59
C GLN A 601 2.98 12.10 -29.16
N SER A 602 2.72 11.53 -30.35
CA SER A 602 1.39 11.53 -30.93
C SER A 602 0.39 10.72 -30.10
N LEU A 603 0.80 9.58 -29.56
CA LEU A 603 -0.05 8.74 -28.74
C LEU A 603 -0.28 9.37 -27.35
N GLU A 604 0.76 9.95 -26.75
CA GLU A 604 0.70 10.70 -25.50
C GLU A 604 -0.34 11.82 -25.60
N ARG A 605 -0.29 12.62 -26.67
CA ARG A 605 -1.26 13.71 -26.89
C ARG A 605 -2.69 13.20 -26.95
N LYS A 606 -2.95 12.13 -27.73
CA LYS A 606 -4.28 11.54 -27.85
C LYS A 606 -4.81 11.01 -26.51
N LEU A 607 -3.95 10.38 -25.72
CA LEU A 607 -4.29 9.88 -24.38
C LEU A 607 -4.62 11.04 -23.43
N ARG A 608 -3.80 12.10 -23.44
CA ARG A 608 -4.04 13.32 -22.65
C ARG A 608 -5.36 13.99 -23.02
N ASP A 609 -5.64 14.15 -24.32
CA ASP A 609 -6.90 14.72 -24.81
C ASP A 609 -8.11 13.88 -24.36
N ALA A 610 -8.00 12.55 -24.36
CA ALA A 610 -9.05 11.64 -23.90
C ALA A 610 -9.31 11.75 -22.39
N ILE A 611 -8.24 11.88 -21.59
CA ILE A 611 -8.32 12.10 -20.14
C ILE A 611 -9.03 13.42 -19.84
N GLU A 612 -8.59 14.51 -20.46
CA GLU A 612 -9.17 15.85 -20.26
C GLU A 612 -10.63 15.92 -20.69
N SER A 613 -10.95 15.37 -21.87
CA SER A 613 -12.32 15.32 -22.38
C SER A 613 -13.25 14.51 -21.49
N GLY A 614 -12.77 13.39 -20.94
CA GLY A 614 -13.55 12.58 -20.01
C GLY A 614 -13.74 13.25 -18.64
N ALA A 615 -12.71 13.94 -18.13
CA ALA A 615 -12.83 14.74 -16.91
C ALA A 615 -13.87 15.86 -17.05
N GLN A 616 -13.93 16.53 -18.21
CA GLN A 616 -14.97 17.54 -18.49
C GLN A 616 -16.38 16.96 -18.54
N ARG A 617 -16.54 15.71 -19.02
CA ARG A 617 -17.83 15.00 -18.99
C ARG A 617 -18.24 14.65 -17.56
N ALA A 618 -17.29 14.21 -16.72
CA ALA A 618 -17.52 13.83 -15.33
C ALA A 618 -17.89 15.00 -14.38
N VAL A 619 -17.56 16.23 -14.77
CA VAL A 619 -17.86 17.42 -13.96
C VAL A 619 -19.24 18.03 -14.28
N ARG A 620 -19.80 17.75 -15.47
CA ARG A 620 -21.12 18.21 -15.91
C ARG A 620 -22.23 17.34 -15.33
#